data_AF-A0A365Z9A6-F1
#
_entry.id   AF-A0A365Z9A6-F1
#
_cell.length_a   1.000
_cell.length_b   1.000
_cell.length_c   1.000
_cell.angle_alpha   90.00
_cell.angle_beta   90.00
_cell.angle_gamma   90.00
#
_symmetry.space_group_name_H-M   'P 1'
#
loop_
_entity.id
_entity.type
_entity.pdbx_description
1 polymer ?
#
loop_
_entity_poly.entity_id
_entity_poly.type
_entity_poly.pdbx_seq_one_letter_code
_entity_poly.pdbx_strand_id
1 'polypeptide(L)'
;MLLFGEPLHVAVTYYGWKGVPVADREARQGVLLSGEANVAVRIKLEREARGWSTNALSDRLNEAGFEMNPSGVWRIENGKRRINLDEAIGFAEVFGLDLRNLVGPPQLAAQARAMELIDAVVDAFRETQRANHAFAQARDALDTYLTEHPDIRTEADVMVSNAIAEASAGQRARPAGPSLDAGPSADEA
;
A
#
# COMPACT_ATOMS: atom_id res chain seq x y z
N MET A 1 36.61 -4.27 39.16
CA MET A 1 36.78 -5.08 37.93
C MET A 1 35.38 -5.30 37.37
N LEU A 2 35.02 -4.54 36.35
CA LEU A 2 33.67 -4.44 35.78
C LEU A 2 33.36 -5.69 34.94
N LEU A 3 32.31 -6.43 35.30
CA LEU A 3 31.71 -7.43 34.42
C LEU A 3 30.43 -6.80 33.86
N PHE A 4 30.55 -6.20 32.68
CA PHE A 4 29.40 -5.81 31.86
C PHE A 4 28.75 -7.09 31.34
N GLY A 5 27.53 -7.38 31.81
CA GLY A 5 26.68 -8.42 31.25
C GLY A 5 26.18 -7.98 29.88
N GLU A 6 26.55 -8.73 28.86
CA GLU A 6 26.05 -8.62 27.48
C GLU A 6 24.51 -8.67 27.46
N PRO A 7 23.82 -7.77 26.73
CA PRO A 7 22.37 -7.88 26.55
C PRO A 7 22.06 -9.06 25.63
N LEU A 8 21.27 -10.01 26.13
CA LEU A 8 20.76 -11.13 25.34
C LEU A 8 19.84 -10.61 24.22
N HIS A 9 20.37 -10.61 23.00
CA HIS A 9 19.62 -10.45 21.76
C HIS A 9 18.61 -11.60 21.65
N VAL A 10 17.39 -11.39 22.13
CA VAL A 10 16.25 -12.23 21.73
C VAL A 10 15.92 -11.84 20.30
N ALA A 11 16.46 -12.60 19.34
CA ALA A 11 16.17 -12.47 17.93
C ALA A 11 14.68 -12.79 17.68
N VAL A 12 13.83 -11.78 17.83
CA VAL A 12 12.53 -11.77 17.16
C VAL A 12 12.86 -11.76 15.68
N THR A 13 12.70 -12.91 15.04
CA THR A 13 12.79 -13.06 13.60
C THR A 13 11.62 -12.31 12.99
N TYR A 14 11.81 -11.00 12.82
CA TYR A 14 11.16 -10.27 11.74
C TYR A 14 11.44 -11.10 10.49
N TYR A 15 10.39 -11.49 9.77
CA TYR A 15 10.54 -11.83 8.36
C TYR A 15 11.08 -10.55 7.68
N GLY A 16 12.41 -10.42 7.72
CA GLY A 16 13.15 -9.55 6.86
C GLY A 16 12.75 -9.96 5.46
N TRP A 17 12.02 -9.08 4.79
CA TRP A 17 11.88 -9.12 3.36
C TRP A 17 13.30 -9.14 2.81
N LYS A 18 13.80 -10.34 2.48
CA LYS A 18 15.11 -10.52 1.89
C LYS A 18 15.10 -9.67 0.63
N GLY A 19 15.96 -8.67 0.63
CA GLY A 19 16.15 -7.77 -0.49
C GLY A 19 16.26 -8.59 -1.77
N VAL A 20 15.32 -8.35 -2.68
CA VAL A 20 15.41 -8.84 -4.04
C VAL A 20 16.73 -8.30 -4.59
N PRO A 21 17.63 -9.13 -5.15
CA PRO A 21 18.87 -8.65 -5.72
C PRO A 21 18.53 -7.66 -6.84
N VAL A 22 18.98 -6.42 -6.67
CA VAL A 22 18.85 -5.34 -7.66
C VAL A 22 19.88 -5.59 -8.76
N ALA A 23 19.62 -6.58 -9.61
CA ALA A 23 20.32 -6.77 -10.86
C ALA A 23 19.46 -6.22 -12.01
N ASP A 24 20.09 -5.40 -12.84
CA ASP A 24 19.58 -4.54 -13.92
C ASP A 24 18.65 -3.38 -13.50
N ARG A 25 19.29 -2.24 -13.23
CA ARG A 25 18.69 -0.92 -13.00
C ARG A 25 18.27 -0.18 -14.27
N GLU A 26 17.94 -0.89 -15.35
CA GLU A 26 17.40 -0.25 -16.55
C GLU A 26 16.05 -0.87 -16.91
N ALA A 27 15.02 0.00 -16.96
CA ALA A 27 13.70 -0.24 -17.55
C ALA A 27 12.66 -1.09 -16.81
N ARG A 28 12.61 -1.04 -15.46
CA ARG A 28 11.33 -1.25 -14.73
C ARG A 28 11.07 -0.11 -13.77
N GLN A 29 10.85 1.07 -14.36
CA GLN A 29 10.13 2.14 -13.70
C GLN A 29 8.66 1.71 -13.53
N GLY A 30 8.42 0.81 -12.57
CA GLY A 30 7.13 0.73 -11.87
C GLY A 30 7.02 1.96 -10.98
N VAL A 31 6.95 3.13 -11.61
CA VAL A 31 7.02 4.42 -10.96
C VAL A 31 5.64 4.70 -10.41
N LEU A 32 5.55 4.75 -9.08
CA LEU A 32 4.68 5.69 -8.40
C LEU A 32 4.93 7.07 -9.03
N LEU A 33 4.23 7.36 -10.13
CA LEU A 33 4.20 8.70 -10.67
C LEU A 33 3.58 9.55 -9.55
N SER A 34 4.05 10.79 -9.39
CA SER A 34 3.32 11.74 -8.56
C SER A 34 1.86 11.74 -9.00
N GLY A 35 0.92 11.99 -8.07
CA GLY A 35 -0.51 11.98 -8.41
C GLY A 35 -0.84 12.76 -9.69
N GLU A 36 -0.18 13.89 -9.91
CA GLU A 36 -0.28 14.69 -11.14
C GLU A 36 0.10 13.94 -12.43
N ALA A 37 1.18 13.14 -12.40
CA ALA A 37 1.63 12.38 -13.56
C ALA A 37 0.78 11.12 -13.80
N ASN A 38 0.20 10.51 -12.75
CA ASN A 38 -0.85 9.48 -12.91
C ASN A 38 -2.08 10.05 -13.60
N VAL A 39 -2.54 11.24 -13.17
CA VAL A 39 -3.71 11.91 -13.74
C VAL A 39 -3.52 12.21 -15.22
N ALA A 40 -2.37 12.76 -15.62
CA ALA A 40 -2.08 13.05 -17.02
C ALA A 40 -2.21 11.81 -17.94
N VAL A 41 -1.62 10.69 -17.51
CA VAL A 41 -1.71 9.41 -18.23
C VAL A 41 -3.14 8.89 -18.26
N ARG A 42 -3.85 8.95 -17.13
CA ARG A 42 -5.23 8.48 -16.99
C ARG A 42 -6.19 9.27 -17.89
N ILE A 43 -6.11 10.61 -17.90
CA ILE A 43 -6.93 11.47 -18.75
C ILE A 43 -6.80 11.06 -20.21
N LYS A 44 -5.56 10.85 -20.69
CA LYS A 44 -5.31 10.44 -22.07
C LYS A 44 -5.94 9.08 -22.39
N LEU A 45 -5.75 8.09 -21.51
CA LEU A 45 -6.32 6.75 -21.68
C LEU A 45 -7.85 6.78 -21.72
N GLU A 46 -8.48 7.47 -20.78
CA GLU A 46 -9.94 7.58 -20.69
C GLU A 46 -10.52 8.30 -21.92
N ARG A 47 -9.86 9.36 -22.39
CA ARG A 47 -10.24 10.08 -23.60
C ARG A 47 -10.14 9.19 -24.84
N GLU A 48 -9.03 8.48 -25.00
CA GLU A 48 -8.78 7.59 -26.15
C GLU A 48 -9.72 6.38 -26.15
N ALA A 49 -9.98 5.77 -24.98
CA ALA A 49 -10.91 4.65 -24.84
C ALA A 49 -12.35 5.02 -25.24
N ARG A 50 -12.75 6.29 -25.07
CA ARG A 50 -14.07 6.80 -25.48
C ARG A 50 -14.08 7.38 -26.91
N GLY A 51 -12.95 7.36 -27.61
CA GLY A 51 -12.82 7.94 -28.95
C GLY A 51 -12.97 9.46 -28.98
N TRP A 52 -12.71 10.14 -27.87
CA TRP A 52 -12.86 11.59 -27.77
C TRP A 52 -11.62 12.33 -28.28
N SER A 53 -11.83 13.42 -29.01
CA SER A 53 -10.77 14.39 -29.29
C SER A 53 -10.52 15.27 -28.06
N THR A 54 -9.40 16.00 -28.04
CA THR A 54 -9.14 16.99 -26.98
C THR A 54 -10.19 18.09 -26.97
N ASN A 55 -10.73 18.47 -28.13
CA ASN A 55 -11.85 19.40 -28.24
C ASN A 55 -13.10 18.82 -27.57
N ALA A 56 -13.46 17.58 -27.92
CA ALA A 56 -14.65 16.92 -27.38
C ALA A 56 -14.61 16.75 -25.85
N LEU A 57 -13.42 16.50 -25.28
CA LEU A 57 -13.25 16.47 -23.83
C LEU A 57 -13.32 17.86 -23.19
N SER A 58 -12.72 18.85 -23.85
CA SER A 58 -12.81 20.26 -23.44
C SER A 58 -14.27 20.74 -23.39
N ASP A 59 -15.05 20.44 -24.42
CA ASP A 59 -16.46 20.83 -24.52
C ASP A 59 -17.27 20.24 -23.35
N ARG A 60 -17.06 18.96 -23.04
CA ARG A 60 -17.72 18.27 -21.91
C ARG A 60 -17.37 18.86 -20.56
N LEU A 61 -16.11 19.24 -20.35
CA LEU A 61 -15.69 19.91 -19.12
C LEU A 61 -16.39 21.25 -18.97
N ASN A 62 -16.43 22.04 -20.04
CA ASN A 62 -17.12 23.33 -20.04
C ASN A 62 -18.63 23.17 -19.83
N GLU A 63 -19.25 22.17 -20.45
CA GLU A 63 -20.67 21.82 -20.25
C GLU A 63 -20.97 21.42 -18.79
N ALA A 64 -20.03 20.76 -18.12
CA ALA A 64 -20.10 20.44 -16.69
C ALA A 64 -19.71 21.62 -15.76
N GLY A 65 -19.38 22.79 -16.31
CA GLY A 65 -19.03 23.99 -15.54
C GLY A 65 -17.56 24.11 -15.16
N PHE A 66 -16.68 23.25 -15.70
CA PHE A 66 -15.24 23.30 -15.48
C PHE A 66 -14.53 23.93 -16.67
N GLU A 67 -14.07 25.17 -16.52
CA GLU A 67 -13.43 25.90 -17.60
C GLU A 67 -12.15 25.20 -18.08
N MET A 68 -12.16 24.74 -19.33
CA MET A 68 -11.02 24.07 -19.95
C MET A 68 -10.95 24.42 -21.43
N ASN A 69 -9.73 24.67 -21.90
CA ASN A 69 -9.42 24.85 -23.32
C ASN A 69 -8.82 23.56 -23.90
N PRO A 70 -9.02 23.23 -25.20
CA PRO A 70 -8.50 21.99 -25.78
C PRO A 70 -6.97 21.89 -25.74
N SER A 71 -6.27 23.04 -25.85
CA SER A 71 -4.82 23.12 -25.69
C SER A 71 -4.37 22.92 -24.24
N GLY A 72 -5.24 23.18 -23.27
CA GLY A 72 -5.05 22.87 -21.85
C GLY A 72 -5.06 21.37 -21.63
N VAL A 73 -6.08 20.68 -22.15
CA VAL A 73 -6.18 19.20 -22.12
C VAL A 73 -4.91 18.56 -22.70
N TRP A 74 -4.52 18.95 -23.91
CA TRP A 74 -3.33 18.40 -24.55
C TRP A 74 -2.05 18.64 -23.73
N ARG A 75 -1.87 19.84 -23.17
CA ARG A 75 -0.67 20.14 -22.35
C ARG A 75 -0.65 19.34 -21.06
N ILE A 76 -1.80 19.10 -20.43
CA ILE A 76 -1.91 18.24 -19.23
C ILE A 76 -1.53 16.79 -19.60
N GLU A 77 -2.14 16.22 -20.65
CA GLU A 77 -1.87 14.85 -21.10
C GLU A 77 -0.38 14.60 -21.42
N ASN A 78 0.32 15.61 -21.91
CA ASN A 78 1.74 15.53 -22.26
C ASN A 78 2.68 15.99 -21.13
N GLY A 79 2.17 16.21 -19.92
CA GLY A 79 2.96 16.65 -18.77
C GLY A 79 3.61 18.03 -18.93
N LYS A 80 3.14 18.83 -19.90
CA LYS A 80 3.63 20.20 -20.17
C LYS A 80 2.97 21.25 -19.28
N ARG A 81 1.92 20.85 -18.54
CA ARG A 81 1.20 21.69 -17.59
C ARG A 81 0.75 20.83 -16.42
N ARG A 82 0.90 21.37 -15.20
CA ARG A 82 0.32 20.77 -13.99
C ARG A 82 -1.18 21.02 -13.94
N ILE A 83 -1.88 20.03 -13.43
CA ILE A 83 -3.31 20.09 -13.15
C ILE A 83 -3.53 20.57 -11.71
N ASN A 84 -4.54 21.41 -11.47
CA ASN A 84 -4.97 21.76 -10.12
C ASN A 84 -6.09 20.82 -9.61
N LEU A 85 -6.51 20.99 -8.35
CA LEU A 85 -7.53 20.12 -7.75
C LEU A 85 -8.90 20.24 -8.43
N ASP A 86 -9.36 21.46 -8.71
CA ASP A 86 -10.67 21.70 -9.33
C ASP A 86 -10.76 21.08 -10.72
N GLU A 87 -9.68 21.18 -11.50
CA GLU A 87 -9.56 20.51 -12.79
C GLU A 87 -9.61 18.99 -12.63
N ALA A 88 -8.90 18.42 -11.65
CA ALA A 88 -8.92 16.99 -11.40
C ALA A 88 -10.32 16.49 -11.01
N ILE A 89 -11.07 17.27 -10.22
CA ILE A 89 -12.48 17.01 -9.90
C ILE A 89 -13.31 17.05 -11.19
N GLY A 90 -13.13 18.05 -12.04
CA GLY A 90 -13.85 18.15 -13.32
C GLY A 90 -13.61 16.96 -14.25
N PHE A 91 -12.35 16.50 -14.40
CA PHE A 91 -12.08 15.29 -15.18
C PHE A 91 -12.72 14.05 -14.55
N ALA A 92 -12.67 13.92 -13.23
CA ALA A 92 -13.28 12.80 -12.52
C ALA A 92 -14.80 12.75 -12.77
N GLU A 93 -15.46 13.90 -12.69
CA GLU A 93 -16.89 14.05 -12.96
C GLU A 93 -17.24 13.70 -14.41
N VAL A 94 -16.55 14.29 -15.39
CA VAL A 94 -16.81 14.05 -16.82
C VAL A 94 -16.55 12.59 -17.22
N PHE A 95 -15.57 11.93 -16.59
CA PHE A 95 -15.29 10.51 -16.84
C PHE A 95 -16.17 9.54 -16.03
N GLY A 96 -16.90 10.04 -15.03
CA GLY A 96 -17.68 9.21 -14.11
C GLY A 96 -16.80 8.36 -13.19
N LEU A 97 -15.65 8.89 -12.76
CA LEU A 97 -14.67 8.20 -11.93
C LEU A 97 -14.59 8.85 -10.54
N ASP A 98 -14.29 8.05 -9.52
CA ASP A 98 -13.85 8.59 -8.22
C ASP A 98 -12.49 9.28 -8.37
N LEU A 99 -12.30 10.40 -7.66
CA LEU A 99 -11.05 11.16 -7.73
C LEU A 99 -9.82 10.32 -7.33
N ARG A 100 -9.95 9.40 -6.36
CA ARG A 100 -8.88 8.48 -5.95
C ARG A 100 -8.50 7.53 -7.09
N ASN A 101 -9.48 7.13 -7.91
CA ASN A 101 -9.25 6.30 -9.10
C ASN A 101 -8.61 7.09 -10.26
N LEU A 102 -8.86 8.40 -10.34
CA LEU A 102 -8.23 9.26 -11.34
C LEU A 102 -6.76 9.53 -11.02
N VAL A 103 -6.41 9.75 -9.75
CA VAL A 103 -5.03 10.03 -9.29
C VAL A 103 -4.21 8.77 -8.99
N GLY A 104 -4.88 7.62 -8.91
CA GLY A 104 -4.27 6.31 -8.68
C GLY A 104 -3.53 5.76 -9.90
N PRO A 105 -2.78 4.67 -9.75
CA PRO A 105 -2.03 4.07 -10.85
C PRO A 105 -2.97 3.63 -11.99
N PRO A 106 -2.80 4.14 -13.22
CA PRO A 106 -3.78 3.97 -14.30
C PRO A 106 -4.00 2.51 -14.73
N GLN A 107 -3.04 1.62 -14.51
CA GLN A 107 -3.14 0.20 -14.82
C GLN A 107 -4.02 -0.58 -13.82
N LEU A 108 -4.18 -0.09 -12.59
CA LEU A 108 -4.89 -0.79 -11.52
C LEU A 108 -6.36 -0.38 -11.43
N ALA A 109 -6.68 0.86 -11.77
CA ALA A 109 -8.04 1.39 -11.62
C ALA A 109 -9.04 0.86 -12.69
N ALA A 110 -8.59 0.09 -13.68
CA ALA A 110 -9.46 -0.70 -14.56
C ALA A 110 -9.87 -2.05 -13.95
N GLN A 111 -9.27 -2.45 -12.83
CA GLN A 111 -9.51 -3.71 -12.14
C GLN A 111 -9.99 -3.42 -10.72
N ALA A 112 -11.30 -3.24 -10.54
CA ALA A 112 -11.90 -2.94 -9.23
C ALA A 112 -11.41 -3.90 -8.13
N ARG A 113 -11.26 -5.18 -8.48
CA ARG A 113 -10.73 -6.21 -7.58
C ARG A 113 -9.29 -5.93 -7.10
N ALA A 114 -8.43 -5.37 -7.94
CA ALA A 114 -7.07 -5.04 -7.56
C ALA A 114 -7.04 -3.89 -6.53
N MET A 115 -7.89 -2.88 -6.71
CA MET A 115 -8.02 -1.77 -5.75
C MET A 115 -8.57 -2.24 -4.40
N GLU A 116 -9.59 -3.11 -4.40
CA GLU A 116 -10.11 -3.73 -3.17
C GLU A 116 -9.01 -4.50 -2.40
N LEU A 117 -8.19 -5.27 -3.12
CA LEU A 117 -7.09 -6.03 -2.51
C LEU A 117 -6.00 -5.12 -1.96
N ILE A 118 -5.69 -4.02 -2.65
CA ILE A 118 -4.74 -3.02 -2.16
C ILE A 118 -5.25 -2.37 -0.88
N ASP A 119 -6.52 -1.95 -0.83
CA ASP A 119 -7.11 -1.37 0.37
C ASP A 119 -7.09 -2.38 1.53
N ALA A 120 -7.45 -3.65 1.28
CA ALA A 120 -7.37 -4.70 2.28
C ALA A 120 -5.95 -4.91 2.83
N VAL A 121 -4.92 -4.86 1.97
CA VAL A 121 -3.51 -4.95 2.39
C VAL A 121 -3.10 -3.74 3.23
N VAL A 122 -3.49 -2.53 2.82
CA VAL A 122 -3.17 -1.30 3.56
C VAL A 122 -3.83 -1.31 4.94
N ASP A 123 -5.08 -1.75 5.04
CA ASP A 123 -5.79 -1.82 6.31
C ASP A 123 -5.21 -2.89 7.23
N ALA A 124 -4.88 -4.08 6.70
CA ALA A 124 -4.19 -5.12 7.46
C ALA A 124 -2.81 -4.66 7.96
N PHE A 125 -2.07 -3.90 7.14
CA PHE A 125 -0.78 -3.32 7.53
C PHE A 125 -0.95 -2.29 8.65
N ARG A 126 -1.93 -1.38 8.54
CA ARG A 126 -2.24 -0.40 9.58
C ARG A 126 -2.56 -1.07 10.91
N GLU A 127 -3.35 -2.14 10.86
CA GLU A 127 -3.70 -2.88 12.07
C GLU A 127 -2.48 -3.57 12.68
N THR A 128 -1.63 -4.17 11.85
CA THR A 128 -0.35 -4.73 12.29
C THR A 128 0.54 -3.68 12.95
N GLN A 129 0.63 -2.48 12.37
CA GLN A 129 1.42 -1.38 12.92
C GLN A 129 0.87 -0.90 14.27
N ARG A 130 -0.46 -0.80 14.42
CA ARG A 130 -1.09 -0.46 15.70
C ARG A 130 -0.79 -1.52 16.76
N ALA A 131 -0.97 -2.79 16.43
CA ALA A 131 -0.68 -3.90 17.34
C ALA A 131 0.80 -3.92 17.75
N ASN A 132 1.73 -3.73 16.80
CA ASN A 132 3.16 -3.64 17.07
C ASN A 132 3.52 -2.45 17.98
N HIS A 133 2.89 -1.29 17.75
CA HIS A 133 3.11 -0.12 18.60
C HIS A 133 2.62 -0.36 20.03
N ALA A 134 1.42 -0.92 20.20
CA ALA A 134 0.89 -1.27 21.51
C ALA A 134 1.76 -2.33 22.23
N PHE A 135 2.26 -3.32 21.49
CA PHE A 135 3.17 -4.33 22.02
C PHE A 135 4.50 -3.72 22.47
N ALA A 136 5.08 -2.82 21.68
CA ALA A 136 6.30 -2.12 22.04
C ALA A 136 6.10 -1.29 23.32
N GLN A 137 5.01 -0.54 23.42
CA GLN A 137 4.66 0.23 24.63
C GLN A 137 4.51 -0.67 25.86
N ALA A 138 3.86 -1.83 25.73
CA ALA A 138 3.71 -2.78 26.82
C ALA A 138 5.06 -3.38 27.26
N ARG A 139 5.95 -3.67 26.32
CA ARG A 139 7.31 -4.14 26.62
C ARG A 139 8.14 -3.08 27.32
N ASP A 140 8.11 -1.83 26.84
CA ASP A 140 8.86 -0.73 27.43
C ASP A 140 8.38 -0.43 28.86
N ALA A 141 7.06 -0.50 29.09
CA ALA A 141 6.47 -0.36 30.42
C ALA A 141 6.92 -1.50 31.37
N LEU A 142 6.94 -2.74 30.89
CA LEU A 142 7.42 -3.87 31.68
C LEU A 142 8.91 -3.76 31.99
N ASP A 143 9.76 -3.42 31.02
CA ASP A 143 11.20 -3.28 31.23
C ASP A 143 11.52 -2.14 32.22
N THR A 144 10.77 -1.03 32.14
CA THR A 144 10.84 0.05 33.14
C THR A 144 10.54 -0.48 34.54
N TYR A 145 9.44 -1.22 34.70
CA TYR A 145 9.06 -1.79 35.99
C TYR A 145 10.08 -2.81 36.52
N LEU A 146 10.61 -3.70 35.68
CA LEU A 146 11.62 -4.70 36.05
C LEU A 146 12.99 -4.09 36.35
N THR A 147 13.28 -2.90 35.80
CA THR A 147 14.46 -2.12 36.18
C THR A 147 14.34 -1.59 37.61
N GLU A 148 13.14 -1.19 38.01
CA GLU A 148 12.84 -0.78 39.40
C GLU A 148 12.73 -1.98 40.36
N HIS A 149 12.42 -3.17 39.86
CA HIS A 149 12.18 -4.40 40.63
C HIS A 149 13.08 -5.55 40.15
N PRO A 150 14.40 -5.49 40.38
CA PRO A 150 15.35 -6.45 39.83
C PRO A 150 15.22 -7.86 40.41
N ASP A 151 14.60 -8.01 41.58
CA ASP A 151 14.38 -9.27 42.28
C ASP A 151 13.45 -10.23 41.53
N ILE A 152 12.49 -9.69 40.76
CA ILE A 152 11.51 -10.48 39.99
C ILE A 152 11.84 -10.58 38.49
N ARG A 153 12.90 -9.92 38.02
CA ARG A 153 13.23 -9.79 36.59
C ARG A 153 13.34 -11.13 35.86
N THR A 154 14.13 -12.05 36.43
CA THR A 154 14.39 -13.36 35.81
C THR A 154 13.10 -14.19 35.69
N GLU A 155 12.25 -14.17 36.70
CA GLU A 155 10.99 -14.91 36.69
C GLU A 155 10.00 -14.30 35.67
N ALA A 156 9.87 -12.96 35.66
CA ALA A 156 9.02 -12.25 34.71
C ALA A 156 9.43 -12.48 33.24
N ASP A 157 10.74 -12.45 32.94
CA ASP A 157 11.25 -12.69 31.59
C ASP A 157 10.91 -14.10 31.07
N VAL A 158 10.99 -15.10 31.95
CA VAL A 158 10.60 -16.49 31.65
C VAL A 158 9.10 -16.59 31.41
N MET A 159 8.28 -15.98 32.27
CA MET A 159 6.82 -15.99 32.12
C MET A 159 6.37 -15.35 30.82
N VAL A 160 6.90 -14.17 30.47
CA VAL A 160 6.57 -13.48 29.23
C VAL A 160 7.01 -14.29 28.01
N SER A 161 8.21 -14.87 28.05
CA SER A 161 8.73 -15.71 26.97
C SER A 161 7.85 -16.94 26.73
N ASN A 162 7.42 -17.62 27.79
CA ASN A 162 6.51 -18.78 27.69
C ASN A 162 5.12 -18.38 27.19
N ALA A 163 4.54 -17.29 27.71
CA ALA A 163 3.23 -16.79 27.27
C ALA A 163 3.23 -16.38 25.79
N ILE A 164 4.29 -15.74 25.30
CA ILE A 164 4.44 -15.39 23.88
C ILE A 164 4.57 -16.65 23.01
N ALA A 165 5.34 -17.65 23.47
CA ALA A 165 5.49 -18.91 22.76
C ALA A 165 4.14 -19.65 22.63
N GLU A 166 3.35 -19.68 23.69
CA GLU A 166 2.00 -20.27 23.70
C GLU A 166 1.04 -19.53 22.76
N ALA A 167 1.00 -18.20 22.84
CA ALA A 167 0.18 -17.37 21.96
C ALA A 167 0.56 -17.56 20.46
N SER A 168 1.85 -17.72 20.18
CA SER A 168 2.37 -17.94 18.82
C SER A 168 2.04 -19.34 18.27
N ALA A 169 1.99 -20.36 19.13
CA ALA A 169 1.63 -21.72 18.74
C ALA A 169 0.15 -21.82 18.31
N GLY A 170 -0.75 -21.12 19.01
CA GLY A 170 -2.19 -21.09 18.67
C GLY A 170 -2.48 -20.48 17.29
N GLN A 171 -1.70 -19.47 16.86
CA GLN A 171 -1.89 -18.80 15.57
C GLN A 171 -1.54 -19.71 14.37
N ARG A 172 -0.58 -20.64 14.52
CA ARG A 172 -0.16 -21.58 13.46
C ARG A 172 -1.18 -22.68 13.16
N ALA A 173 -2.14 -22.91 14.07
CA ALA A 173 -3.17 -23.94 13.91
C ALA A 173 -4.40 -23.46 13.10
N ARG A 174 -4.50 -22.18 12.75
CA ARG A 174 -5.53 -21.70 11.82
C ARG A 174 -5.14 -22.09 10.38
N PRO A 175 -6.01 -22.77 9.60
CA PRO A 175 -5.69 -23.06 8.22
C PRO A 175 -5.48 -21.75 7.47
N ALA A 176 -4.32 -21.62 6.81
CA ALA A 176 -4.11 -20.59 5.80
C ALA A 176 -5.29 -20.67 4.82
N GLY A 177 -5.86 -19.51 4.46
CA GLY A 177 -7.05 -19.42 3.63
C GLY A 177 -6.96 -20.23 2.32
N PRO A 178 -8.11 -20.48 1.66
CA PRO A 178 -8.21 -21.41 0.54
C PRO A 178 -7.16 -21.09 -0.53
N SER A 179 -6.36 -22.10 -0.88
CA SER A 179 -5.39 -22.05 -1.96
C SER A 179 -6.10 -21.72 -3.27
N LEU A 180 -5.84 -20.53 -3.82
CA LEU A 180 -6.22 -20.16 -5.18
C LEU A 180 -5.22 -20.79 -6.15
N ASP A 181 -5.25 -22.12 -6.28
CA ASP A 181 -4.60 -22.81 -7.40
C ASP A 181 -5.21 -24.21 -7.57
N ALA A 182 -6.26 -24.26 -8.38
CA ALA A 182 -6.70 -25.46 -9.08
C ALA A 182 -7.38 -25.02 -10.39
N GLY A 183 -6.58 -24.58 -11.35
CA GLY A 183 -7.02 -24.50 -12.75
C GLY A 183 -7.20 -25.92 -13.31
N PRO A 184 -8.17 -26.14 -14.22
CA PRO A 184 -8.51 -27.48 -14.68
C PRO A 184 -7.36 -28.09 -15.50
N SER A 185 -7.00 -29.34 -15.18
CA SER A 185 -6.05 -30.13 -15.95
C SER A 185 -6.64 -30.44 -17.33
N ALA A 186 -6.01 -29.91 -18.37
CA ALA A 186 -6.24 -30.36 -19.73
C ALA A 186 -5.33 -31.57 -19.98
N ASP A 187 -5.89 -32.77 -19.78
CA ASP A 187 -5.40 -34.01 -20.41
C ASP A 187 -6.49 -35.09 -20.28
N GLU A 188 -7.45 -35.04 -21.19
CA GLU A 188 -8.17 -36.22 -21.68
C GLU A 188 -8.45 -35.99 -23.17
N ALA A 189 -7.55 -36.52 -24.00
CA ALA A 189 -7.71 -36.75 -25.43
C ALA A 189 -7.52 -38.24 -25.69
#